data_AF-A0A2G5HY65-F1
#
_entry.id   AF-A0A2G5HY65-F1
#
_cell.length_a   1.000
_cell.length_b   1.000
_cell.length_c   1.000
_cell.angle_alpha   90.00
_cell.angle_beta   90.00
_cell.angle_gamma   90.00
#
_symmetry.space_group_name_H-M   'P 1'
#
loop_
_entity.id
_entity.type
_entity.pdbx_description
1 polymer ?
#
loop_
_entity_poly.entity_id
_entity_poly.type
_entity_poly.pdbx_seq_one_letter_code
_entity_poly.pdbx_strand_id
1 'polypeptide(L)'
;MTTLQTSSRQRLSDVLPPLIFGTATFNYQYNPDPYELDTTGLVHKALEYGIRAFDTSPYYGPSEEILGSALDSSFVRENFPRQDFFLITKVGRIASDEFDYSKEWVYQSIQRSLKRLKSEYLDLVYCHDVEFVSEDEAMEAIRELRRIRDEEGTIKYIGISGYPLPVLCGIAKRVLRETGEPLDAVMSYANFTLQNQLLATQGMKELREAGVDVVPNASPLGMGLLRREGVPLGSMGDWHPASDGMRAAVKRASDFCDRYDERMEVVAIRYALESWLKIGAEVGSRGDPASGVPWQRESNEQVGGNRLGVSVMGVSKASELDKTMRVWRSILDGLENGAETARLAGRWSRDHEWSINRRRAVQILADGIQEHLDEYLDFCWDSPGAGFVNKRARKQDDGRLLQPEVAADAPFTPAASPPPHEIPYPNDATLALR
;
A
#
# COMPACT_ATOMS: atom_id res chain seq x y z
N MET A 1 26.84 -13.93 34.31
CA MET A 1 26.63 -13.97 32.85
C MET A 1 25.27 -14.58 32.61
N THR A 2 24.24 -13.74 32.58
CA THR A 2 22.86 -14.16 32.32
C THR A 2 22.71 -14.19 30.80
N THR A 3 22.67 -15.39 30.24
CA THR A 3 22.39 -15.62 28.83
C THR A 3 21.00 -15.05 28.53
N LEU A 4 20.94 -13.93 27.80
CA LEU A 4 19.71 -13.46 27.19
C LEU A 4 19.24 -14.57 26.25
N GLN A 5 18.22 -15.32 26.68
CA GLN A 5 17.44 -16.14 25.77
C GLN A 5 16.79 -15.18 24.77
N THR A 6 17.36 -15.09 23.57
CA THR A 6 16.70 -14.46 22.43
C THR A 6 15.47 -15.29 22.12
N SER A 7 14.32 -14.88 22.67
CA SER A 7 13.02 -15.34 22.22
C SER A 7 12.98 -15.17 20.71
N SER A 8 12.93 -16.28 19.96
CA SER A 8 12.88 -16.21 18.50
C SER A 8 11.67 -15.39 18.08
N ARG A 9 11.92 -14.25 17.42
CA ARG A 9 10.87 -13.41 16.81
C ARG A 9 10.00 -14.29 15.90
N GLN A 10 8.68 -14.16 16.00
CA GLN A 10 7.75 -14.86 15.11
C GLN A 10 8.07 -14.51 13.64
N ARG A 11 7.77 -15.40 12.71
CA ARG A 11 7.94 -15.10 11.28
C ARG A 11 6.88 -14.11 10.85
N LEU A 12 7.21 -13.21 9.93
CA LEU A 12 6.26 -12.20 9.45
C LEU A 12 5.02 -12.89 8.82
N SER A 13 5.26 -13.98 8.11
CA SER A 13 4.23 -14.83 7.51
C SER A 13 3.29 -15.54 8.49
N ASP A 14 3.56 -15.50 9.80
CA ASP A 14 2.64 -16.02 10.81
C ASP A 14 1.70 -14.94 11.37
N VAL A 15 2.05 -13.66 11.21
CA VAL A 15 1.43 -12.57 11.98
C VAL A 15 0.91 -11.40 11.15
N LEU A 16 1.45 -11.16 9.94
CA LEU A 16 1.04 -10.00 9.13
C LEU A 16 -0.39 -10.18 8.61
N PRO A 17 -1.33 -9.25 8.87
CA PRO A 17 -2.66 -9.30 8.26
C PRO A 17 -2.57 -9.29 6.71
N PRO A 18 -3.28 -10.20 6.01
CA PRO A 18 -3.22 -10.29 4.55
C PRO A 18 -3.93 -9.14 3.82
N LEU A 19 -4.75 -8.35 4.52
CA LEU A 19 -5.30 -7.10 4.01
C LEU A 19 -4.73 -5.91 4.78
N ILE A 20 -4.00 -5.05 4.08
CA ILE A 20 -3.32 -3.88 4.64
C ILE A 20 -4.01 -2.61 4.11
N PHE A 21 -4.32 -1.68 5.01
CA PHE A 21 -4.79 -0.34 4.65
C PHE A 21 -3.58 0.54 4.33
N GLY A 22 -3.36 0.81 3.05
CA GLY A 22 -2.38 1.78 2.58
C GLY A 22 -2.91 3.21 2.70
N THR A 23 -2.09 4.10 3.23
CA THR A 23 -2.42 5.52 3.44
C THR A 23 -1.68 6.43 2.46
N ALA A 24 -1.22 5.90 1.32
CA ALA A 24 -0.72 6.71 0.22
C ALA A 24 -1.78 7.73 -0.24
N THR A 25 -3.07 7.41 -0.13
CA THR A 25 -4.18 8.34 -0.40
C THR A 25 -4.26 9.51 0.58
N PHE A 26 -3.66 9.44 1.77
CA PHE A 26 -3.62 10.57 2.72
C PHE A 26 -2.54 11.60 2.32
N ASN A 27 -2.47 11.91 1.03
CA ASN A 27 -1.49 12.78 0.42
C ASN A 27 -2.12 13.70 -0.65
N TYR A 28 -1.29 14.61 -1.15
CA TYR A 28 -1.65 15.58 -2.18
C TYR A 28 -1.62 15.05 -3.63
N GLN A 29 -1.12 13.84 -3.87
CA GLN A 29 -1.15 13.18 -5.19
C GLN A 29 -2.56 12.69 -5.52
N TYR A 30 -3.23 12.11 -4.53
CA TYR A 30 -4.55 11.50 -4.71
C TYR A 30 -5.71 12.45 -4.38
N ASN A 31 -5.47 13.45 -3.53
CA ASN A 31 -6.51 14.35 -3.06
C ASN A 31 -6.03 15.82 -3.13
N PRO A 32 -6.92 16.79 -3.41
CA PRO A 32 -6.56 18.20 -3.40
C PRO A 32 -6.02 18.66 -2.04
N ASP A 33 -6.69 18.23 -0.97
CA ASP A 33 -6.29 18.45 0.41
C ASP A 33 -6.55 17.18 1.24
N PRO A 34 -5.50 16.50 1.76
CA PRO A 34 -5.65 15.33 2.62
C PRO A 34 -6.21 15.65 4.01
N TYR A 35 -6.16 16.91 4.47
CA TYR A 35 -6.73 17.31 5.78
C TYR A 35 -8.25 17.49 5.75
N GLU A 36 -8.83 17.72 4.57
CA GLU A 36 -10.29 17.77 4.38
C GLU A 36 -10.93 16.36 4.33
N LEU A 37 -10.11 15.30 4.27
CA LEU A 37 -10.60 13.93 4.35
C LEU A 37 -10.95 13.58 5.81
N ASP A 38 -12.05 12.85 6.00
CA ASP A 38 -12.34 12.18 7.28
C ASP A 38 -11.43 10.95 7.49
N THR A 39 -10.14 11.20 7.59
CA THR A 39 -9.08 10.19 7.79
C THR A 39 -9.19 9.52 9.15
N THR A 40 -9.61 10.25 10.18
CA THR A 40 -9.84 9.69 11.52
C THR A 40 -11.01 8.72 11.49
N GLY A 41 -12.16 9.10 10.93
CA GLY A 41 -13.30 8.22 10.77
C GLY A 41 -13.00 7.01 9.87
N LEU A 42 -12.17 7.19 8.84
CA LEU A 42 -11.69 6.08 7.99
C LEU A 42 -10.88 5.05 8.77
N VAL A 43 -9.91 5.50 9.58
CA VAL A 43 -9.07 4.60 10.39
C VAL A 43 -9.90 3.90 11.46
N HIS A 44 -10.81 4.61 12.12
CA HIS A 44 -11.75 4.02 13.08
C HIS A 44 -12.57 2.91 12.41
N LYS A 45 -13.19 3.22 11.28
CA LYS A 45 -14.02 2.27 10.54
C LYS A 45 -13.23 1.08 10.02
N ALA A 46 -11.97 1.28 9.60
CA ALA A 46 -11.08 0.20 9.21
C ALA A 46 -10.84 -0.78 10.37
N LEU A 47 -10.54 -0.26 11.56
CA LEU A 47 -10.37 -1.06 12.78
C LEU A 47 -11.66 -1.78 13.16
N GLU A 48 -12.81 -1.10 13.13
CA GLU A 48 -14.12 -1.72 13.35
C GLU A 48 -14.38 -2.87 12.39
N TYR A 49 -13.91 -2.76 11.15
CA TYR A 49 -14.07 -3.78 10.10
C TYR A 49 -13.09 -4.94 10.18
N GLY A 50 -12.16 -4.93 11.13
CA GLY A 50 -11.18 -6.00 11.34
C GLY A 50 -9.83 -5.75 10.67
N ILE A 51 -9.60 -4.60 10.01
CA ILE A 51 -8.27 -4.28 9.48
C ILE A 51 -7.31 -4.09 10.65
N ARG A 52 -6.15 -4.75 10.58
CA ARG A 52 -5.10 -4.72 11.63
C ARG A 52 -3.73 -4.36 11.08
N ALA A 53 -3.63 -3.78 9.90
CA ALA A 53 -2.34 -3.33 9.35
C ALA A 53 -2.51 -2.03 8.56
N PHE A 54 -1.64 -1.07 8.83
CA PHE A 54 -1.61 0.23 8.17
C PHE A 54 -0.23 0.48 7.56
N ASP A 55 -0.19 0.79 6.26
CA ASP A 55 1.03 1.09 5.50
C ASP A 55 1.08 2.57 5.10
N THR A 56 2.13 3.26 5.53
CA THR A 56 2.38 4.68 5.25
C THR A 56 3.81 4.91 4.78
N SER A 57 4.25 6.16 4.65
CA SER A 57 5.64 6.52 4.34
C SER A 57 5.90 7.98 4.68
N PRO A 58 7.15 8.35 5.06
CA PRO A 58 7.57 9.75 5.14
C PRO A 58 7.43 10.52 3.81
N TYR A 59 7.45 9.82 2.68
CA TYR A 59 7.25 10.41 1.35
C TYR A 59 5.79 10.78 1.07
N TYR A 60 4.81 10.16 1.75
CA TYR A 60 3.37 10.34 1.48
C TYR A 60 2.83 11.65 2.06
N GLY A 61 3.53 12.77 1.85
CA GLY A 61 3.13 14.07 2.40
C GLY A 61 2.85 14.01 3.91
N PRO A 62 1.66 14.42 4.38
CA PRO A 62 1.31 14.43 5.80
C PRO A 62 0.81 13.07 6.33
N SER A 63 0.84 12.00 5.53
CA SER A 63 0.18 10.72 5.84
C SER A 63 0.58 10.11 7.18
N GLU A 64 1.86 10.15 7.58
CA GLU A 64 2.30 9.64 8.89
C GLU A 64 1.70 10.44 10.06
N GLU A 65 1.61 11.75 9.93
CA GLU A 65 1.08 12.65 10.96
C GLU A 65 -0.45 12.50 11.08
N ILE A 66 -1.13 12.37 9.95
CA ILE A 66 -2.57 12.11 9.88
C ILE A 66 -2.90 10.73 10.48
N LEU A 67 -2.22 9.68 10.04
CA LEU A 67 -2.42 8.32 10.55
C LEU A 67 -2.10 8.23 12.05
N GLY A 68 -0.97 8.81 12.48
CA GLY A 68 -0.58 8.85 13.89
C GLY A 68 -1.61 9.57 14.76
N SER A 69 -2.17 10.68 14.28
CA SER A 69 -3.23 11.41 15.00
C SER A 69 -4.52 10.60 15.11
N ALA A 70 -4.92 9.89 14.06
CA ALA A 70 -6.10 9.02 14.09
C ALA A 70 -5.92 7.84 15.07
N LEU A 71 -4.74 7.21 15.09
CA LEU A 71 -4.43 6.09 15.97
C LEU A 71 -4.22 6.49 17.44
N ASP A 72 -3.88 7.75 17.71
CA ASP A 72 -3.79 8.31 19.07
C ASP A 72 -5.11 8.92 19.56
N SER A 73 -6.20 8.82 18.78
CA SER A 73 -7.52 9.19 19.29
C SER A 73 -7.94 8.33 20.49
N SER A 74 -8.77 8.88 21.39
CA SER A 74 -9.25 8.15 22.57
C SER A 74 -9.95 6.85 22.20
N PHE A 75 -10.74 6.87 21.11
CA PHE A 75 -11.40 5.70 20.57
C PHE A 75 -10.41 4.55 20.31
N VAL A 76 -9.31 4.80 19.60
CA VAL A 76 -8.34 3.76 19.29
C VAL A 76 -7.61 3.31 20.55
N ARG A 77 -7.14 4.24 21.39
CA ARG A 77 -6.41 3.90 22.63
C ARG A 77 -7.23 3.07 23.61
N GLU A 78 -8.55 3.26 23.66
CA GLU A 78 -9.44 2.53 24.56
C GLU A 78 -9.85 1.15 24.02
N ASN A 79 -9.92 0.98 22.69
CA ASN A 79 -10.49 -0.22 22.07
C ASN A 79 -9.47 -1.10 21.32
N PHE A 80 -8.33 -0.55 20.92
CA PHE A 80 -7.32 -1.21 20.10
C PHE A 80 -5.90 -0.93 20.65
N PRO A 81 -5.43 -1.76 21.58
CA PRO A 81 -4.04 -1.72 22.06
C PRO A 81 -3.03 -1.71 20.90
N ARG A 82 -1.90 -1.00 21.07
CA ARG A 82 -0.89 -0.82 20.02
C ARG A 82 -0.40 -2.14 19.41
N GLN A 83 -0.30 -3.20 20.21
CA GLN A 83 0.14 -4.54 19.77
C GLN A 83 -0.89 -5.30 18.93
N ASP A 84 -2.13 -4.81 18.83
CA ASP A 84 -3.18 -5.49 18.06
C ASP A 84 -3.17 -5.12 16.58
N PHE A 85 -2.42 -4.10 16.17
CA PHE A 85 -2.27 -3.73 14.77
C PHE A 85 -0.82 -3.49 14.37
N PHE A 86 -0.55 -3.63 13.08
CA PHE A 86 0.74 -3.39 12.45
C PHE A 86 0.83 -1.94 11.97
N LEU A 87 1.93 -1.28 12.32
CA LEU A 87 2.37 -0.03 11.71
C LEU A 87 3.54 -0.30 10.77
N ILE A 88 3.30 -0.02 9.50
CA ILE A 88 4.24 -0.23 8.42
C ILE A 88 4.60 1.14 7.86
N THR A 89 5.90 1.44 7.78
CA THR A 89 6.39 2.68 7.17
C THR A 89 7.65 2.40 6.35
N LYS A 90 8.29 3.45 5.85
CA LYS A 90 9.40 3.33 4.90
C LYS A 90 10.50 4.35 5.19
N VAL A 91 11.68 4.13 4.62
CA VAL A 91 12.85 5.04 4.67
C VAL A 91 13.45 5.21 3.29
N GLY A 92 14.44 6.10 3.14
CA GLY A 92 15.16 6.29 1.88
C GLY A 92 14.57 7.41 1.02
N ARG A 93 13.34 7.23 0.53
CA ARG A 93 12.65 8.25 -0.28
C ARG A 93 12.14 9.42 0.56
N ILE A 94 12.46 10.63 0.14
CA ILE A 94 12.13 11.88 0.86
C ILE A 94 11.15 12.72 0.06
N ALA A 95 11.46 12.92 -1.22
CA ALA A 95 10.65 13.66 -2.17
C ALA A 95 10.61 12.91 -3.52
N SER A 96 10.01 13.53 -4.54
CA SER A 96 9.95 12.96 -5.90
C SER A 96 11.34 12.67 -6.48
N ASP A 97 12.31 13.51 -6.16
CA ASP A 97 13.67 13.56 -6.71
C ASP A 97 14.75 13.63 -5.64
N GLU A 98 14.40 13.37 -4.38
CA GLU A 98 15.34 13.32 -3.25
C GLU A 98 15.26 11.98 -2.53
N PHE A 99 16.41 11.31 -2.49
CA PHE A 99 16.60 10.01 -1.86
C PHE A 99 17.86 10.05 -1.00
N ASP A 100 17.80 9.48 0.20
CA ASP A 100 18.96 9.38 1.08
C ASP A 100 18.90 8.06 1.83
N TYR A 101 19.79 7.16 1.43
CA TYR A 101 19.89 5.80 1.95
C TYR A 101 21.08 5.64 2.90
N SER A 102 21.72 6.76 3.27
CA SER A 102 22.80 6.73 4.26
C SER A 102 22.28 6.21 5.59
N LYS A 103 23.18 5.53 6.31
CA LYS A 103 22.93 5.07 7.68
C LYS A 103 22.35 6.19 8.56
N GLU A 104 22.94 7.38 8.51
CA GLU A 104 22.56 8.52 9.35
C GLU A 104 21.13 8.97 9.06
N TRP A 105 20.75 9.07 7.79
CA TRP A 105 19.39 9.45 7.43
C TRP A 105 18.37 8.37 7.73
N VAL A 106 18.69 7.08 7.53
CA VAL A 106 17.81 5.97 7.90
C VAL A 106 17.48 6.06 9.38
N TYR A 107 18.48 6.20 10.25
CA TYR A 107 18.26 6.37 11.68
C TYR A 107 17.37 7.59 12.00
N GLN A 108 17.68 8.77 11.43
CA GLN A 108 16.87 9.97 11.64
C GLN A 108 15.42 9.82 11.14
N SER A 109 15.22 9.15 10.00
CA SER A 109 13.90 8.92 9.42
C SER A 109 13.07 8.00 10.30
N ILE A 110 13.67 6.97 10.92
CA ILE A 110 12.99 6.10 11.90
C ILE A 110 12.52 6.91 13.10
N GLN A 111 13.41 7.72 13.70
CA GLN A 111 13.05 8.56 14.86
C GLN A 111 11.90 9.53 14.54
N ARG A 112 11.94 10.13 13.34
CA ARG A 112 10.86 11.01 12.86
C ARG A 112 9.54 10.23 12.69
N SER A 113 9.59 9.03 12.11
CA SER A 113 8.40 8.21 11.87
C SER A 113 7.75 7.77 13.18
N LEU A 114 8.54 7.31 14.17
CA LEU A 114 8.08 6.96 15.52
C LEU A 114 7.34 8.13 16.18
N LYS A 115 7.89 9.34 16.09
CA LYS A 115 7.26 10.56 16.63
C LYS A 115 5.94 10.88 15.92
N ARG A 116 5.92 10.88 14.59
CA ARG A 116 4.73 11.23 13.79
C ARG A 116 3.59 10.22 13.97
N LEU A 117 3.93 8.94 14.01
CA LEU A 117 3.00 7.84 14.23
C LEU A 117 2.63 7.65 15.70
N LYS A 118 3.25 8.42 16.61
CA LYS A 118 3.01 8.38 18.06
C LYS A 118 3.15 6.97 18.63
N SER A 119 4.22 6.29 18.24
CA SER A 119 4.49 4.89 18.59
C SER A 119 5.92 4.71 19.09
N GLU A 120 6.13 3.78 20.02
CA GLU A 120 7.45 3.41 20.54
C GLU A 120 8.18 2.40 19.65
N TYR A 121 7.46 1.73 18.75
CA TYR A 121 8.04 0.80 17.79
C TYR A 121 7.28 0.79 16.45
N LEU A 122 7.94 0.31 15.41
CA LEU A 122 7.39 0.05 14.08
C LEU A 122 7.41 -1.46 13.83
N ASP A 123 6.33 -1.98 13.23
CA ASP A 123 6.24 -3.41 12.97
C ASP A 123 7.09 -3.77 11.75
N LEU A 124 6.93 -3.09 10.63
CA LEU A 124 7.67 -3.38 9.40
C LEU A 124 8.16 -2.08 8.76
N VAL A 125 9.44 -2.03 8.39
CA VAL A 125 10.02 -0.90 7.66
C VAL A 125 10.61 -1.33 6.33
N TYR A 126 10.20 -0.64 5.27
CA TYR A 126 10.77 -0.83 3.92
C TYR A 126 11.83 0.22 3.58
N CYS A 127 12.90 -0.16 2.90
CA CYS A 127 13.61 0.78 2.04
C CYS A 127 12.73 1.09 0.81
N HIS A 128 12.36 2.36 0.61
CA HIS A 128 11.32 2.79 -0.33
C HIS A 128 11.83 3.14 -1.72
N ASP A 129 11.31 2.48 -2.74
CA ASP A 129 11.64 2.69 -4.15
C ASP A 129 13.14 2.56 -4.40
N VAL A 130 13.65 1.36 -4.07
CA VAL A 130 15.07 1.01 -4.14
C VAL A 130 15.67 1.11 -5.54
N GLU A 131 14.85 1.19 -6.59
CA GLU A 131 15.30 1.39 -7.96
C GLU A 131 15.90 2.79 -8.24
N PHE A 132 15.67 3.77 -7.36
CA PHE A 132 16.15 5.15 -7.52
C PHE A 132 17.58 5.37 -6.99
N VAL A 133 18.19 4.34 -6.41
CA VAL A 133 19.55 4.40 -5.84
C VAL A 133 20.37 3.19 -6.30
N SER A 134 21.68 3.23 -6.07
CA SER A 134 22.51 2.06 -6.32
C SER A 134 22.16 0.92 -5.36
N GLU A 135 22.42 -0.33 -5.77
CA GLU A 135 22.25 -1.47 -4.86
C GLU A 135 23.15 -1.36 -3.61
N ASP A 136 24.30 -0.68 -3.71
CA ASP A 136 25.20 -0.47 -2.56
C ASP A 136 24.57 0.45 -1.52
N GLU A 137 23.93 1.53 -1.95
CA GLU A 137 23.15 2.42 -1.08
C GLU A 137 21.97 1.68 -0.45
N ALA A 138 21.24 0.87 -1.23
CA ALA A 138 20.17 0.03 -0.70
C ALA A 138 20.68 -0.95 0.38
N MET A 139 21.83 -1.59 0.14
CA MET A 139 22.47 -2.49 1.09
C MET A 139 22.96 -1.77 2.36
N GLU A 140 23.43 -0.52 2.26
CA GLU A 140 23.78 0.32 3.43
C GLU A 140 22.55 0.54 4.32
N ALA A 141 21.43 0.98 3.74
CA ALA A 141 20.18 1.20 4.46
C ALA A 141 19.62 -0.08 5.10
N ILE A 142 19.65 -1.21 4.39
CA ILE A 142 19.19 -2.51 4.89
C ILE A 142 20.00 -2.94 6.11
N ARG A 143 21.33 -2.77 6.07
CA ARG A 143 22.21 -3.09 7.21
C ARG A 143 21.88 -2.20 8.41
N GLU A 144 21.60 -0.93 8.19
CA GLU A 144 21.20 -0.05 9.28
C GLU A 144 19.83 -0.41 9.88
N LEU A 145 18.83 -0.75 9.05
CA LEU A 145 17.55 -1.22 9.55
C LEU A 145 17.69 -2.50 10.39
N ARG A 146 18.56 -3.44 9.99
CA ARG A 146 18.89 -4.62 10.82
C ARG A 146 19.56 -4.24 12.13
N ARG A 147 20.52 -3.33 12.10
CA ARG A 147 21.17 -2.83 13.32
C ARG A 147 20.14 -2.26 14.29
N ILE A 148 19.23 -1.39 13.81
CA ILE A 148 18.16 -0.81 14.65
C ILE A 148 17.23 -1.90 15.19
N ARG A 149 16.81 -2.86 14.34
CA ARG A 149 16.00 -4.02 14.76
C ARG A 149 16.68 -4.83 15.88
N ASP A 150 17.96 -5.15 15.70
CA ASP A 150 18.67 -6.11 16.55
C ASP A 150 19.23 -5.48 17.84
N GLU A 151 19.68 -4.22 17.78
CA GLU A 151 20.29 -3.51 18.92
C GLU A 151 19.28 -2.68 19.71
N GLU A 152 18.33 -2.03 19.04
CA GLU A 152 17.37 -1.10 19.69
C GLU A 152 15.98 -1.71 19.85
N GLY A 153 15.59 -2.66 19.00
CA GLY A 153 14.29 -3.35 19.08
C GLY A 153 13.07 -2.47 18.77
N THR A 154 13.29 -1.24 18.31
CA THR A 154 12.26 -0.27 17.90
C THR A 154 11.66 -0.57 16.53
N ILE A 155 12.24 -1.51 15.77
CA ILE A 155 11.68 -2.07 14.52
C ILE A 155 11.60 -3.58 14.67
N LYS A 156 10.50 -4.21 14.20
CA LYS A 156 10.34 -5.68 14.30
C LYS A 156 10.75 -6.42 13.04
N TYR A 157 10.38 -5.93 11.86
CA TYR A 157 10.61 -6.56 10.56
C TYR A 157 11.16 -5.54 9.56
N ILE A 158 11.91 -6.02 8.56
CA ILE A 158 12.50 -5.16 7.53
C ILE A 158 12.27 -5.70 6.12
N GLY A 159 12.23 -4.80 5.14
CA GLY A 159 12.03 -5.15 3.75
C GLY A 159 12.51 -4.10 2.77
N ILE A 160 12.23 -4.34 1.50
CA ILE A 160 12.36 -3.34 0.43
C ILE A 160 11.04 -3.20 -0.33
N SER A 161 10.79 -2.03 -0.92
CA SER A 161 9.69 -1.81 -1.84
C SER A 161 10.15 -1.10 -3.11
N GLY A 162 9.44 -1.29 -4.22
CA GLY A 162 9.78 -0.63 -5.49
C GLY A 162 8.93 -1.13 -6.66
N TYR A 163 9.18 -0.56 -7.84
CA TYR A 163 8.43 -0.90 -9.06
C TYR A 163 9.07 -2.02 -9.89
N PRO A 164 10.31 -1.92 -10.40
CA PRO A 164 10.81 -2.93 -11.34
C PRO A 164 11.10 -4.24 -10.63
N LEU A 165 10.36 -5.30 -10.99
CA LEU A 165 10.55 -6.63 -10.41
C LEU A 165 11.99 -7.15 -10.50
N PRO A 166 12.72 -6.98 -11.62
CA PRO A 166 14.11 -7.43 -11.69
C PRO A 166 15.02 -6.79 -10.64
N VAL A 167 14.80 -5.50 -10.33
CA VAL A 167 15.57 -4.78 -9.30
C VAL A 167 15.27 -5.33 -7.92
N LEU A 168 13.98 -5.51 -7.58
CA LEU A 168 13.57 -6.10 -6.31
C LEU A 168 14.15 -7.50 -6.11
N CYS A 169 14.06 -8.35 -7.15
CA CYS A 169 14.58 -9.71 -7.11
C CYS A 169 16.11 -9.72 -6.97
N GLY A 170 16.81 -8.85 -7.71
CA GLY A 170 18.26 -8.72 -7.66
C GLY A 170 18.76 -8.33 -6.26
N ILE A 171 18.18 -7.28 -5.68
CA ILE A 171 18.53 -6.81 -4.33
C ILE A 171 18.20 -7.88 -3.29
N ALA A 172 17.02 -8.53 -3.33
CA ALA A 172 16.65 -9.57 -2.38
C ALA A 172 17.64 -10.76 -2.39
N LYS A 173 18.03 -11.23 -3.59
CA LYS A 173 19.05 -12.29 -3.74
C LYS A 173 20.41 -11.85 -3.23
N ARG A 174 20.79 -10.59 -3.47
CA ARG A 174 22.03 -9.99 -2.97
C ARG A 174 22.05 -9.93 -1.45
N VAL A 175 20.96 -9.50 -0.81
CA VAL A 175 20.81 -9.47 0.65
C VAL A 175 21.06 -10.87 1.22
N LEU A 176 20.35 -11.89 0.73
CA LEU A 176 20.54 -13.27 1.20
C LEU A 176 22.00 -13.73 1.03
N ARG A 177 22.59 -13.49 -0.15
CA ARG A 177 23.96 -13.90 -0.47
C ARG A 177 25.02 -13.23 0.42
N GLU A 178 24.90 -11.93 0.67
CA GLU A 178 25.92 -11.17 1.42
C GLU A 178 25.77 -11.24 2.93
N THR A 179 24.56 -11.50 3.42
CA THR A 179 24.26 -11.40 4.86
C THR A 179 23.87 -12.73 5.49
N GLY A 180 23.50 -13.73 4.68
CA GLY A 180 23.00 -15.03 5.15
C GLY A 180 21.58 -15.00 5.72
N GLU A 181 20.97 -13.81 5.87
CA GLU A 181 19.60 -13.62 6.35
C GLU A 181 18.76 -13.03 5.20
N PRO A 182 17.63 -13.64 4.81
CA PRO A 182 16.73 -13.05 3.81
C PRO A 182 15.99 -11.82 4.36
N LEU A 183 15.28 -11.11 3.48
CA LEU A 183 14.36 -10.04 3.90
C LEU A 183 13.06 -10.65 4.44
N ASP A 184 12.44 -9.98 5.43
CA ASP A 184 11.13 -10.40 5.93
C ASP A 184 10.05 -10.13 4.89
N ALA A 185 10.15 -9.01 4.17
CA ALA A 185 9.20 -8.66 3.12
C ALA A 185 9.83 -7.99 1.90
N VAL A 186 9.24 -8.24 0.74
CA VAL A 186 9.48 -7.47 -0.50
C VAL A 186 8.13 -7.01 -1.04
N MET A 187 7.85 -5.71 -0.96
CA MET A 187 6.60 -5.15 -1.48
C MET A 187 6.78 -4.72 -2.94
N SER A 188 5.94 -5.28 -3.81
CA SER A 188 5.84 -4.84 -5.20
C SER A 188 4.52 -4.11 -5.41
N TYR A 189 4.53 -2.99 -6.13
CA TYR A 189 3.30 -2.27 -6.47
C TYR A 189 3.00 -2.32 -7.95
N ALA A 190 1.72 -2.40 -8.29
CA ALA A 190 1.18 -2.39 -9.66
C ALA A 190 1.65 -3.53 -10.59
N ASN A 191 2.45 -4.50 -10.12
CA ASN A 191 2.86 -5.69 -10.88
C ASN A 191 1.97 -6.93 -10.68
N PHE A 192 0.93 -6.83 -9.84
CA PHE A 192 -0.19 -7.76 -9.85
C PHE A 192 -1.53 -7.00 -9.79
N THR A 193 -2.03 -6.68 -10.97
CA THR A 193 -3.30 -6.00 -11.23
C THR A 193 -4.04 -6.75 -12.34
N LEU A 194 -5.19 -6.25 -12.77
CA LEU A 194 -5.85 -6.79 -13.95
C LEU A 194 -5.05 -6.53 -15.25
N GLN A 195 -4.22 -5.48 -15.28
CA GLN A 195 -3.39 -5.11 -16.42
C GLN A 195 -2.00 -5.77 -16.42
N ASN A 196 -1.47 -6.16 -15.26
CA ASN A 196 -0.11 -6.67 -15.14
C ASN A 196 -0.06 -7.83 -14.15
N GLN A 197 0.46 -8.97 -14.57
CA GLN A 197 0.54 -10.22 -13.81
C GLN A 197 1.98 -10.68 -13.59
N LEU A 198 2.98 -9.85 -13.91
CA LEU A 198 4.39 -10.23 -13.87
C LEU A 198 4.89 -10.64 -12.49
N LEU A 199 4.30 -10.09 -11.41
CA LEU A 199 4.65 -10.52 -10.06
C LEU A 199 4.32 -12.00 -9.85
N ALA A 200 3.19 -12.48 -10.36
CA ALA A 200 2.80 -13.88 -10.29
C ALA A 200 3.61 -14.78 -11.23
N THR A 201 3.82 -14.33 -12.48
CA THR A 201 4.44 -15.18 -13.52
C THR A 201 5.97 -15.20 -13.47
N GLN A 202 6.60 -14.16 -12.92
CA GLN A 202 8.07 -14.02 -12.86
C GLN A 202 8.56 -13.82 -11.42
N GLY A 203 8.00 -12.84 -10.70
CA GLY A 203 8.52 -12.41 -9.39
C GLY A 203 8.46 -13.48 -8.30
N MET A 204 7.36 -14.25 -8.22
CA MET A 204 7.11 -15.26 -7.19
C MET A 204 8.26 -16.26 -7.04
N LYS A 205 8.74 -16.83 -8.15
CA LYS A 205 9.81 -17.82 -8.13
C LYS A 205 11.10 -17.21 -7.59
N GLU A 206 11.48 -16.05 -8.10
CA GLU A 206 12.75 -15.41 -7.76
C GLU A 206 12.80 -14.91 -6.31
N LEU A 207 11.71 -14.34 -5.81
CA LEU A 207 11.63 -13.86 -4.43
C LEU A 207 11.62 -15.03 -3.43
N ARG A 208 10.98 -16.15 -3.78
CA ARG A 208 11.06 -17.39 -2.98
C ARG A 208 12.46 -17.98 -2.96
N GLU A 209 13.16 -18.00 -4.10
CA GLU A 209 14.56 -18.41 -4.18
C GLU A 209 15.49 -17.47 -3.38
N ALA A 210 15.13 -16.20 -3.25
CA ALA A 210 15.81 -15.23 -2.37
C ALA A 210 15.46 -15.41 -0.89
N GLY A 211 14.62 -16.37 -0.53
CA GLY A 211 14.22 -16.68 0.85
C GLY A 211 13.27 -15.65 1.48
N VAL A 212 12.66 -14.77 0.69
CA VAL A 212 11.73 -13.74 1.19
C VAL A 212 10.52 -14.40 1.84
N ASP A 213 10.18 -13.98 3.06
CA ASP A 213 9.10 -14.60 3.83
C ASP A 213 7.70 -14.19 3.33
N VAL A 214 7.49 -12.88 3.08
CA VAL A 214 6.23 -12.34 2.59
C VAL A 214 6.40 -11.39 1.39
N VAL A 215 5.52 -11.49 0.39
CA VAL A 215 5.50 -10.57 -0.77
C VAL A 215 4.14 -9.86 -0.86
N PRO A 216 4.00 -8.65 -0.29
CA PRO A 216 2.79 -7.86 -0.44
C PRO A 216 2.62 -7.30 -1.85
N ASN A 217 1.42 -7.45 -2.41
CA ASN A 217 0.98 -6.78 -3.64
C ASN A 217 0.30 -5.45 -3.32
N ALA A 218 0.94 -4.34 -3.65
CA ALA A 218 0.39 -3.01 -3.45
C ALA A 218 -0.21 -2.44 -4.75
N SER A 219 -1.11 -1.47 -4.59
CA SER A 219 -1.75 -0.78 -5.72
C SER A 219 -2.48 -1.72 -6.70
N PRO A 220 -3.44 -2.54 -6.23
CA PRO A 220 -4.18 -3.51 -7.07
C PRO A 220 -4.95 -2.86 -8.24
N LEU A 221 -5.20 -1.55 -8.18
CA LEU A 221 -5.80 -0.76 -9.25
C LEU A 221 -4.78 -0.01 -10.12
N GLY A 222 -3.51 -0.39 -10.10
CA GLY A 222 -2.44 0.28 -10.85
C GLY A 222 -2.34 1.75 -10.46
N MET A 223 -2.21 2.03 -9.16
CA MET A 223 -2.15 3.39 -8.60
C MET A 223 -3.36 4.27 -8.97
N GLY A 224 -4.51 3.65 -9.25
CA GLY A 224 -5.75 4.34 -9.63
C GLY A 224 -6.00 4.40 -11.13
N LEU A 225 -5.08 3.89 -11.96
CA LEU A 225 -5.27 3.79 -13.41
C LEU A 225 -6.51 2.95 -13.76
N LEU A 226 -6.73 1.81 -13.10
CA LEU A 226 -7.80 0.86 -13.41
C LEU A 226 -9.17 1.27 -12.83
N ARG A 227 -9.60 2.49 -13.15
CA ARG A 227 -10.87 3.09 -12.72
C ARG A 227 -11.65 3.65 -13.91
N ARG A 228 -12.98 3.68 -13.79
CA ARG A 228 -13.85 4.33 -14.78
C ARG A 228 -13.51 5.80 -15.03
N GLU A 229 -13.16 6.52 -13.98
CA GLU A 229 -12.79 7.95 -14.04
C GLU A 229 -11.31 8.17 -14.42
N GLY A 230 -10.52 7.10 -14.56
CA GLY A 230 -9.08 7.16 -14.72
C GLY A 230 -8.33 7.52 -13.43
N VAL A 231 -7.08 7.94 -13.61
CA VAL A 231 -6.15 8.27 -12.52
C VAL A 231 -6.72 9.44 -11.70
N PRO A 232 -6.77 9.33 -10.36
CA PRO A 232 -7.14 10.45 -9.49
C PRO A 232 -6.13 11.60 -9.59
N LEU A 233 -6.66 12.82 -9.69
CA LEU A 233 -5.87 14.05 -9.72
C LEU A 233 -6.03 14.79 -8.39
N GLY A 234 -4.97 14.81 -7.59
CA GLY A 234 -4.84 15.69 -6.45
C GLY A 234 -4.30 17.07 -6.83
N SER A 235 -3.80 17.81 -5.84
CA SER A 235 -3.22 19.15 -6.09
C SER A 235 -1.88 19.11 -6.84
N MET A 236 -1.25 17.93 -6.92
CA MET A 236 -0.04 17.72 -7.74
C MET A 236 -0.30 17.57 -9.24
N GLY A 237 -1.56 17.54 -9.69
CA GLY A 237 -1.90 17.41 -11.11
C GLY A 237 -1.71 15.98 -11.65
N ASP A 238 -1.42 15.84 -12.94
CA ASP A 238 -1.20 14.53 -13.57
C ASP A 238 0.22 14.01 -13.30
N TRP A 239 0.33 13.07 -12.37
CA TRP A 239 1.60 12.51 -11.88
C TRP A 239 1.84 11.06 -12.34
N HIS A 240 0.83 10.39 -12.92
CA HIS A 240 0.91 8.96 -13.18
C HIS A 240 1.69 8.69 -14.49
N PRO A 241 2.65 7.74 -14.49
CA PRO A 241 3.54 7.47 -15.63
C PRO A 241 2.87 6.79 -16.83
N ALA A 242 1.55 6.60 -16.82
CA ALA A 242 0.85 5.91 -17.89
C ALA A 242 0.74 6.85 -19.10
N SER A 243 1.11 6.35 -20.27
CA SER A 243 0.99 7.10 -21.53
C SER A 243 -0.47 7.36 -21.90
N ASP A 244 -0.70 8.35 -22.77
CA ASP A 244 -2.05 8.63 -23.32
C ASP A 244 -2.65 7.40 -24.02
N GLY A 245 -1.81 6.61 -24.71
CA GLY A 245 -2.23 5.37 -25.34
C GLY A 245 -2.73 4.34 -24.34
N MET A 246 -2.01 4.14 -23.23
CA MET A 246 -2.41 3.24 -22.15
C MET A 246 -3.69 3.71 -21.47
N ARG A 247 -3.79 5.02 -21.18
CA ARG A 247 -5.00 5.63 -20.59
C ARG A 247 -6.21 5.46 -21.51
N ALA A 248 -6.03 5.62 -22.83
CA ALA A 248 -7.07 5.38 -23.81
C ALA A 248 -7.48 3.90 -23.87
N ALA A 249 -6.55 2.95 -23.76
CA ALA A 249 -6.84 1.53 -23.69
C ALA A 249 -7.67 1.18 -22.44
N VAL A 250 -7.26 1.71 -21.29
CA VAL A 250 -7.99 1.56 -20.03
C VAL A 250 -9.40 2.17 -20.12
N LYS A 251 -9.56 3.31 -20.78
CA LYS A 251 -10.88 3.90 -21.02
C LYS A 251 -11.77 2.99 -21.87
N ARG A 252 -11.24 2.40 -22.95
CA ARG A 252 -11.97 1.42 -23.78
C ARG A 252 -12.37 0.18 -22.98
N ALA A 253 -11.47 -0.33 -22.14
CA ALA A 253 -11.77 -1.43 -21.22
C ALA A 253 -12.87 -1.06 -20.23
N SER A 254 -12.87 0.16 -19.70
CA SER A 254 -13.95 0.64 -18.85
C SER A 254 -15.29 0.73 -19.59
N ASP A 255 -15.28 1.21 -20.83
CA ASP A 255 -16.49 1.29 -21.67
C ASP A 255 -17.04 -0.09 -22.04
N PHE A 256 -16.19 -1.12 -22.06
CA PHE A 256 -16.62 -2.50 -22.14
C PHE A 256 -17.39 -2.94 -20.90
N CYS A 257 -16.87 -2.69 -19.70
CA CYS A 257 -17.56 -3.03 -18.46
C CYS A 257 -18.92 -2.33 -18.35
N ASP A 258 -19.00 -1.06 -18.74
CA ASP A 258 -20.25 -0.28 -18.71
C ASP A 258 -21.36 -0.93 -19.57
N ARG A 259 -21.02 -1.64 -20.67
CA ARG A 259 -22.00 -2.39 -21.48
C ARG A 259 -22.61 -3.59 -20.78
N TYR A 260 -21.98 -4.06 -19.70
CA TYR A 260 -22.45 -5.18 -18.87
C TYR A 260 -22.95 -4.71 -17.50
N ASP A 261 -23.22 -3.41 -17.32
CA ASP A 261 -23.65 -2.81 -16.05
C ASP A 261 -22.64 -3.06 -14.90
N GLU A 262 -21.35 -3.06 -15.25
CA GLU A 262 -20.25 -3.32 -14.32
C GLU A 262 -19.24 -2.18 -14.34
N ARG A 263 -18.68 -1.88 -13.16
CA ARG A 263 -17.61 -0.87 -13.06
C ARG A 263 -16.26 -1.55 -13.12
N MET A 264 -15.36 -1.04 -13.96
CA MET A 264 -14.02 -1.61 -14.13
C MET A 264 -13.26 -1.74 -12.81
N GLU A 265 -13.28 -0.72 -11.93
CA GLU A 265 -12.57 -0.81 -10.64
C GLU A 265 -13.11 -1.91 -9.71
N VAL A 266 -14.38 -2.31 -9.84
CA VAL A 266 -14.97 -3.40 -9.04
C VAL A 266 -14.47 -4.75 -9.55
N VAL A 267 -14.38 -4.92 -10.88
CA VAL A 267 -13.81 -6.11 -11.51
C VAL A 267 -12.31 -6.20 -11.19
N ALA A 268 -11.57 -5.11 -11.40
CA ALA A 268 -10.13 -5.04 -11.20
C ALA A 268 -9.73 -5.30 -9.74
N ILE A 269 -10.39 -4.66 -8.76
CA ILE A 269 -10.07 -4.89 -7.34
C ILE A 269 -10.38 -6.33 -6.92
N ARG A 270 -11.53 -6.89 -7.37
CA ARG A 270 -11.87 -8.27 -7.05
C ARG A 270 -10.90 -9.25 -7.69
N TYR A 271 -10.56 -9.06 -8.96
CA TYR A 271 -9.57 -9.88 -9.66
C TYR A 271 -8.23 -9.87 -8.93
N ALA A 272 -7.67 -8.68 -8.67
CA ALA A 272 -6.36 -8.56 -8.05
C ALA A 272 -6.33 -9.16 -6.63
N LEU A 273 -7.32 -8.84 -5.78
CA LEU A 273 -7.40 -9.38 -4.43
C LEU A 273 -7.64 -10.90 -4.44
N GLU A 274 -8.62 -11.40 -5.19
CA GLU A 274 -9.00 -12.82 -5.16
C GLU A 274 -7.92 -13.73 -5.77
N SER A 275 -7.29 -13.31 -6.86
CA SER A 275 -6.23 -14.07 -7.50
C SER A 275 -4.94 -14.02 -6.69
N TRP A 276 -4.55 -12.85 -6.17
CA TRP A 276 -3.33 -12.73 -5.37
C TRP A 276 -3.45 -13.45 -4.04
N LEU A 277 -4.63 -13.45 -3.40
CA LEU A 277 -4.88 -14.20 -2.17
C LEU A 277 -4.47 -15.67 -2.29
N LYS A 278 -4.69 -16.27 -3.47
CA LYS A 278 -4.40 -17.68 -3.75
C LYS A 278 -2.99 -17.88 -4.31
N ILE A 279 -2.62 -17.12 -5.34
CA ILE A 279 -1.33 -17.25 -6.02
C ILE A 279 -0.19 -16.87 -5.06
N GLY A 280 -0.36 -15.77 -4.32
CA GLY A 280 0.61 -15.27 -3.36
C GLY A 280 0.66 -16.07 -2.06
N ALA A 281 -0.15 -17.12 -1.87
CA ALA A 281 -0.20 -17.89 -0.62
C ALA A 281 1.17 -18.47 -0.21
N GLU A 282 2.00 -18.89 -1.17
CA GLU A 282 3.34 -19.44 -0.88
C GLU A 282 4.28 -18.43 -0.21
N VAL A 283 4.07 -17.14 -0.49
CA VAL A 283 4.78 -15.98 0.10
C VAL A 283 3.80 -15.07 0.83
N GLY A 284 2.73 -15.66 1.37
CA GLY A 284 1.64 -14.98 2.03
C GLY A 284 1.79 -15.02 3.55
N SER A 285 0.69 -14.71 4.24
CA SER A 285 0.66 -14.67 5.70
C SER A 285 -0.57 -15.35 6.31
N ARG A 286 -0.45 -15.79 7.56
CA ARG A 286 -1.52 -16.35 8.40
C ARG A 286 -2.05 -15.35 9.43
N GLY A 287 -1.76 -14.06 9.27
CA GLY A 287 -2.30 -13.02 10.14
C GLY A 287 -3.83 -12.90 10.09
N ASP A 288 -4.37 -12.02 10.93
CA ASP A 288 -5.81 -11.76 11.03
C ASP A 288 -6.41 -11.44 9.65
N PRO A 289 -7.33 -12.27 9.12
CA PRO A 289 -7.83 -12.13 7.77
C PRO A 289 -8.84 -10.99 7.59
N ALA A 290 -9.29 -10.32 8.66
CA ALA A 290 -10.38 -9.35 8.61
C ALA A 290 -11.65 -9.94 7.94
N SER A 291 -12.00 -11.18 8.29
CA SER A 291 -13.17 -11.91 7.76
C SER A 291 -14.51 -11.27 8.15
N GLY A 292 -14.48 -10.30 9.04
CA GLY A 292 -15.49 -9.25 9.13
C GLY A 292 -16.44 -9.40 10.30
N VAL A 293 -16.02 -10.05 11.38
CA VAL A 293 -16.73 -9.91 12.66
C VAL A 293 -16.28 -8.60 13.30
N PRO A 294 -17.16 -7.58 13.37
CA PRO A 294 -16.76 -6.29 13.90
C PRO A 294 -16.27 -6.42 15.35
N TRP A 295 -15.24 -5.66 15.69
CA TRP A 295 -14.63 -5.62 17.03
C TRP A 295 -13.94 -6.91 17.50
N GLN A 296 -13.83 -7.93 16.65
CA GLN A 296 -13.15 -9.18 17.01
C GLN A 296 -11.81 -9.28 16.30
N ARG A 297 -10.84 -9.87 17.00
CA ARG A 297 -9.62 -10.35 16.39
C ARG A 297 -9.89 -11.74 15.84
N GLU A 298 -9.54 -11.95 14.59
CA GLU A 298 -9.83 -13.18 13.87
C GLU A 298 -8.54 -13.98 13.67
N SER A 299 -8.70 -15.30 13.61
CA SER A 299 -7.63 -16.22 13.29
C SER A 299 -7.79 -16.70 11.86
N ASN A 300 -6.67 -16.85 11.17
CA ASN A 300 -6.65 -17.41 9.82
C ASN A 300 -7.23 -18.84 9.75
N GLU A 301 -7.30 -19.57 10.87
CA GLU A 301 -8.03 -20.85 10.95
C GLU A 301 -9.50 -20.74 10.55
N GLN A 302 -10.13 -19.57 10.80
CA GLN A 302 -11.53 -19.33 10.42
C GLN A 302 -11.75 -19.29 8.91
N VAL A 303 -10.69 -19.14 8.11
CA VAL A 303 -10.70 -19.13 6.64
C VAL A 303 -9.85 -20.27 6.06
N GLY A 304 -9.53 -21.29 6.87
CA GLY A 304 -8.88 -22.53 6.45
C GLY A 304 -7.41 -22.68 6.82
N GLY A 305 -6.80 -21.74 7.53
CA GLY A 305 -5.47 -21.89 8.14
C GLY A 305 -4.28 -21.79 7.16
N ASN A 306 -4.53 -21.84 5.86
CA ASN A 306 -3.51 -21.64 4.82
C ASN A 306 -3.05 -20.19 4.75
N ARG A 307 -1.78 -19.95 4.40
CA ARG A 307 -1.30 -18.59 4.13
C ARG A 307 -2.14 -17.95 3.04
N LEU A 308 -2.41 -16.67 3.21
CA LEU A 308 -3.15 -15.84 2.28
C LEU A 308 -2.19 -14.81 1.67
N GLY A 309 -2.22 -14.66 0.35
CA GLY A 309 -1.45 -13.62 -0.33
C GLY A 309 -1.79 -12.24 0.22
N VAL A 310 -0.78 -11.44 0.51
CA VAL A 310 -0.93 -10.14 1.19
C VAL A 310 -1.17 -9.03 0.18
N SER A 311 -2.16 -8.17 0.40
CA SER A 311 -2.48 -7.03 -0.47
C SER A 311 -2.58 -5.72 0.30
N VAL A 312 -2.12 -4.63 -0.33
CA VAL A 312 -2.23 -3.26 0.21
C VAL A 312 -3.25 -2.47 -0.61
N MET A 313 -4.32 -2.01 0.04
CA MET A 313 -5.39 -1.24 -0.57
C MET A 313 -5.38 0.21 -0.10
N GLY A 314 -5.58 1.17 -1.00
CA GLY A 314 -5.75 2.58 -0.66
C GLY A 314 -7.18 3.04 -0.90
N VAL A 315 -7.72 3.86 0.01
CA VAL A 315 -9.05 4.48 -0.08
C VAL A 315 -8.99 5.91 0.42
N SER A 316 -9.81 6.80 -0.14
CA SER A 316 -9.89 8.22 0.27
C SER A 316 -11.19 8.56 0.99
N LYS A 317 -12.22 7.69 0.94
CA LYS A 317 -13.53 7.94 1.57
C LYS A 317 -14.20 6.67 2.08
N ALA A 318 -15.07 6.81 3.08
CA ALA A 318 -15.71 5.69 3.77
C ALA A 318 -16.50 4.76 2.82
N SER A 319 -17.12 5.31 1.77
CA SER A 319 -17.86 4.49 0.80
C SER A 319 -16.98 3.60 -0.07
N GLU A 320 -15.71 3.95 -0.27
CA GLU A 320 -14.73 3.09 -0.93
C GLU A 320 -14.29 1.97 0.01
N LEU A 321 -14.00 2.29 1.28
CA LEU A 321 -13.69 1.30 2.31
C LEU A 321 -14.82 0.26 2.44
N ASP A 322 -16.08 0.70 2.49
CA ASP A 322 -17.25 -0.17 2.59
C ASP A 322 -17.33 -1.15 1.41
N LYS A 323 -17.09 -0.65 0.20
CA LYS A 323 -17.11 -1.48 -1.02
C LYS A 323 -15.94 -2.46 -1.02
N THR A 324 -14.74 -2.02 -0.67
CA THR A 324 -13.57 -2.90 -0.62
C THR A 324 -13.74 -3.99 0.42
N MET A 325 -14.26 -3.68 1.62
CA MET A 325 -14.53 -4.70 2.64
C MET A 325 -15.64 -5.66 2.23
N ARG A 326 -16.67 -5.22 1.49
CA ARG A 326 -17.67 -6.13 0.91
C ARG A 326 -17.04 -7.09 -0.11
N VAL A 327 -16.15 -6.59 -0.98
CA VAL A 327 -15.42 -7.43 -1.94
C VAL A 327 -14.54 -8.43 -1.21
N TRP A 328 -13.72 -7.97 -0.27
CA TRP A 328 -12.80 -8.79 0.51
C TRP A 328 -13.52 -9.91 1.27
N ARG A 329 -14.57 -9.59 2.02
CA ARG A 329 -15.36 -10.58 2.77
C ARG A 329 -16.03 -11.58 1.84
N SER A 330 -16.56 -11.13 0.70
CA SER A 330 -17.07 -12.05 -0.31
C SER A 330 -15.99 -13.01 -0.82
N ILE A 331 -14.78 -12.53 -1.07
CA ILE A 331 -13.67 -13.40 -1.51
C ILE A 331 -13.39 -14.47 -0.46
N LEU A 332 -13.29 -14.09 0.81
CA LEU A 332 -13.07 -15.02 1.93
C LEU A 332 -14.22 -16.02 2.08
N ASP A 333 -15.47 -15.57 1.94
CA ASP A 333 -16.65 -16.45 1.97
C ASP A 333 -16.57 -17.51 0.87
N GLY A 334 -15.90 -17.25 -0.26
CA GLY A 334 -15.70 -18.17 -1.38
C GLY A 334 -14.49 -19.12 -1.26
N LEU A 335 -13.81 -19.15 -0.11
CA LEU A 335 -12.76 -20.12 0.20
C LEU A 335 -13.36 -21.46 0.68
N GLU A 336 -12.55 -22.51 0.72
CA GLU A 336 -12.98 -23.89 1.01
C GLU A 336 -13.73 -24.04 2.35
N ASN A 337 -13.36 -23.24 3.37
CA ASN A 337 -14.04 -23.17 4.66
C ASN A 337 -14.87 -21.88 4.89
N GLY A 338 -15.03 -21.06 3.85
CA GLY A 338 -15.65 -19.73 3.95
C GLY A 338 -17.14 -19.73 4.32
N ALA A 339 -17.84 -20.86 4.14
CA ALA A 339 -19.25 -20.99 4.48
C ALA A 339 -19.52 -20.88 6.00
N GLU A 340 -18.63 -21.43 6.83
CA GLU A 340 -18.73 -21.32 8.29
C GLU A 340 -18.34 -19.91 8.77
N THR A 341 -17.33 -19.30 8.15
CA THR A 341 -16.96 -17.90 8.37
C THR A 341 -18.14 -16.96 8.10
N ALA A 342 -18.81 -17.14 6.96
CA ALA A 342 -19.99 -16.38 6.59
C ALA A 342 -21.07 -16.52 7.66
N ARG A 343 -21.38 -17.76 8.07
CA ARG A 343 -22.37 -18.04 9.10
C ARG A 343 -22.05 -17.35 10.43
N LEU A 344 -20.81 -17.44 10.91
CA LEU A 344 -20.37 -16.82 12.17
C LEU A 344 -20.42 -15.29 12.13
N ALA A 345 -20.15 -14.70 10.97
CA ALA A 345 -20.24 -13.26 10.77
C ALA A 345 -21.66 -12.75 10.47
N GLY A 346 -22.69 -13.60 10.63
CA GLY A 346 -24.09 -13.25 10.37
C GLY A 346 -24.43 -13.07 8.89
N ARG A 347 -23.58 -13.55 7.99
CA ARG A 347 -23.80 -13.61 6.54
C ARG A 347 -24.51 -14.92 6.16
N TRP A 348 -25.25 -14.92 5.06
CA TRP A 348 -26.12 -16.04 4.69
C TRP A 348 -25.32 -17.14 3.97
N SER A 349 -25.72 -18.41 4.10
CA SER A 349 -25.07 -19.53 3.39
C SER A 349 -25.03 -19.36 1.86
N ARG A 350 -25.99 -18.61 1.29
CA ARG A 350 -26.02 -18.22 -0.13
C ARG A 350 -24.87 -17.29 -0.54
N ASP A 351 -24.21 -16.61 0.40
CA ASP A 351 -23.12 -15.68 0.11
C ASP A 351 -21.87 -16.42 -0.38
N HIS A 352 -21.65 -17.66 0.08
CA HIS A 352 -20.61 -18.56 -0.44
C HIS A 352 -20.86 -18.91 -1.92
N GLU A 353 -22.07 -19.39 -2.24
CA GLU A 353 -22.47 -19.70 -3.62
C GLU A 353 -22.41 -18.46 -4.52
N TRP A 354 -22.88 -17.32 -4.01
CA TRP A 354 -22.79 -16.04 -4.71
C TRP A 354 -21.34 -15.68 -5.02
N SER A 355 -20.42 -15.85 -4.06
CA SER A 355 -19.01 -15.56 -4.27
C SER A 355 -18.39 -16.46 -5.36
N ILE A 356 -18.68 -17.76 -5.35
CA ILE A 356 -18.19 -18.69 -6.38
C ILE A 356 -18.72 -18.30 -7.76
N ASN A 357 -20.00 -17.95 -7.87
CA ASN A 357 -20.57 -17.50 -9.14
C ASN A 357 -19.99 -16.16 -9.58
N ARG A 358 -19.79 -15.23 -8.64
CA ARG A 358 -19.20 -13.92 -8.91
C ARG A 358 -17.75 -14.03 -9.39
N ARG A 359 -16.96 -14.97 -8.86
CA ARG A 359 -15.61 -15.28 -9.37
C ARG A 359 -15.63 -15.60 -10.86
N ARG A 360 -16.55 -16.46 -11.31
CA ARG A 360 -16.68 -16.84 -12.73
C ARG A 360 -17.06 -15.64 -13.60
N ALA A 361 -18.01 -14.82 -13.15
CA ALA A 361 -18.41 -13.60 -13.86
C ALA A 361 -17.26 -12.59 -13.96
N VAL A 362 -16.51 -12.39 -12.86
CA VAL A 362 -15.32 -11.53 -12.85
C VAL A 362 -14.26 -12.04 -13.81
N GLN A 363 -14.05 -13.36 -13.92
CA GLN A 363 -13.08 -13.91 -14.86
C GLN A 363 -13.45 -13.60 -16.32
N ILE A 364 -14.72 -13.76 -16.70
CA ILE A 364 -15.17 -13.44 -18.07
C ILE A 364 -14.97 -11.96 -18.40
N LEU A 365 -15.27 -11.07 -17.44
CA LEU A 365 -15.05 -9.63 -17.62
C LEU A 365 -13.55 -9.29 -17.62
N ALA A 366 -12.74 -9.97 -16.81
CA ALA A 366 -11.30 -9.82 -16.76
C ALA A 366 -10.67 -10.15 -18.13
N ASP A 367 -11.08 -11.26 -18.74
CA ASP A 367 -10.60 -11.66 -20.08
C ASP A 367 -10.93 -10.58 -21.12
N GLY A 368 -12.17 -10.08 -21.16
CA GLY A 368 -12.58 -9.01 -22.07
C GLY A 368 -11.91 -7.65 -21.80
N ILE A 369 -11.59 -7.33 -20.54
CA ILE A 369 -10.79 -6.15 -20.20
C ILE A 369 -9.37 -6.32 -20.73
N GLN A 370 -8.74 -7.48 -20.54
CA GLN A 370 -7.37 -7.74 -20.99
C GLN A 370 -7.26 -7.69 -22.51
N GLU A 371 -8.26 -8.17 -23.24
CA GLU A 371 -8.36 -7.99 -24.71
C GLU A 371 -8.36 -6.50 -25.12
N HIS A 372 -9.00 -5.63 -24.34
CA HIS A 372 -9.01 -4.18 -24.63
C HIS A 372 -7.75 -3.44 -24.19
N LEU A 373 -6.98 -4.01 -23.26
CA LEU A 373 -5.65 -3.51 -22.91
C LEU A 373 -4.61 -3.87 -23.97
N ASP A 374 -4.76 -5.03 -24.64
CA ASP A 374 -3.98 -5.45 -25.80
C ASP A 374 -2.46 -5.35 -25.57
N GLU A 375 -1.74 -4.50 -26.32
CA GLU A 375 -0.30 -4.27 -26.18
C GLU A 375 0.13 -3.76 -24.80
N TYR A 376 -0.80 -3.23 -24.01
CA TYR A 376 -0.54 -2.76 -22.65
C TYR A 376 -0.70 -3.85 -21.59
N LEU A 377 -1.07 -5.09 -21.94
CA LEU A 377 -1.05 -6.20 -20.98
C LEU A 377 0.40 -6.49 -20.55
N ASP A 378 0.64 -6.62 -19.25
CA ASP A 378 1.96 -6.80 -18.63
C ASP A 378 2.98 -5.70 -18.93
N PHE A 379 2.54 -4.56 -19.50
CA PHE A 379 3.39 -3.41 -19.70
C PHE A 379 3.83 -2.79 -18.37
N CYS A 380 5.14 -2.58 -18.23
CA CYS A 380 5.75 -1.79 -17.17
C CYS A 380 6.43 -0.56 -17.75
N TRP A 381 6.21 0.61 -17.16
CA TRP A 381 6.99 1.81 -17.47
C TRP A 381 8.38 1.77 -16.81
N ASP A 382 9.29 2.62 -17.29
CA ASP A 382 10.60 2.76 -16.68
C ASP A 382 10.50 3.42 -15.30
N SER A 383 11.20 2.85 -14.32
CA SER A 383 11.38 3.42 -12.98
C SER A 383 12.83 3.17 -12.53
N PRO A 384 13.60 4.23 -12.21
CA PRO A 384 13.30 5.63 -12.52
C PRO A 384 13.21 5.87 -14.02
N GLY A 385 12.53 6.94 -14.43
CA GLY A 385 12.52 7.35 -15.83
C GLY A 385 13.92 7.77 -16.33
N ALA A 386 14.11 7.70 -17.65
CA ALA A 386 15.36 8.10 -18.28
C ALA A 386 15.79 9.52 -17.87
N GLY A 387 17.05 9.67 -17.46
CA GLY A 387 17.63 10.96 -17.06
C GLY A 387 17.32 11.38 -15.62
N PHE A 388 16.73 10.50 -14.79
CA PHE A 388 16.57 10.76 -13.36
C PHE A 388 17.91 11.06 -12.68
N VAL A 389 17.90 12.06 -11.80
CA VAL A 389 19.02 12.44 -10.95
C VAL A 389 18.51 12.67 -9.54
N ASN A 390 19.07 11.96 -8.57
CA ASN A 390 18.81 12.22 -7.16
C ASN A 390 19.45 13.56 -6.75
N LYS A 391 18.64 14.56 -6.43
CA LYS A 391 19.10 15.92 -6.05
C LYS A 391 19.87 15.96 -4.73
N ARG A 392 19.69 14.94 -3.90
CA ARG A 392 20.32 14.84 -2.58
C ARG A 392 21.64 14.06 -2.60
N ALA A 393 22.02 13.46 -3.74
CA ALA A 393 23.22 12.64 -3.86
C ALA A 393 24.43 13.35 -3.20
N ARG A 394 25.07 12.64 -2.26
CA ARG A 394 26.12 13.11 -1.34
C ARG A 394 26.96 14.22 -2.00
N LYS A 395 26.83 15.47 -1.53
CA LYS A 395 27.94 16.42 -1.65
C LYS A 395 29.15 15.71 -1.04
N GLN A 396 30.23 15.57 -1.80
CA GLN A 396 31.47 15.05 -1.26
C GLN A 396 31.80 15.79 0.03
N ASP A 397 32.01 15.00 1.08
CA ASP A 397 32.29 15.35 2.46
C ASP A 397 33.27 16.52 2.57
N ASP A 398 32.80 17.70 3.01
CA ASP A 398 33.65 18.80 3.48
C ASP A 398 33.82 18.78 5.02
N GLY A 399 33.47 17.67 5.66
CA GLY A 399 33.73 17.43 7.09
C GLY A 399 32.90 18.33 8.02
N ARG A 400 31.85 19.00 7.53
CA ARG A 400 30.93 19.77 8.37
C ARG A 400 29.69 18.94 8.63
N LEU A 401 29.62 18.36 9.84
CA LEU A 401 28.39 17.87 10.43
C LEU A 401 27.31 18.95 10.26
N LEU A 402 26.28 18.67 9.46
CA LEU A 402 25.07 19.49 9.42
C LEU A 402 24.46 19.42 10.82
N GLN A 403 24.55 20.51 11.57
CA GLN A 403 23.83 20.66 12.83
C GLN A 403 22.33 20.52 12.54
N PRO A 404 21.55 19.93 13.45
CA PRO A 404 20.11 19.88 13.28
C PRO A 404 19.61 21.33 13.22
N GLU A 405 19.15 21.77 12.06
CA GLU A 405 18.29 22.94 12.01
C GLU A 405 17.05 22.58 12.83
N VAL A 406 16.99 23.14 14.04
CA VAL A 406 15.74 23.36 14.73
C VAL A 406 14.87 24.07 13.71
N ALA A 407 13.84 23.38 13.21
CA ALA A 407 12.85 23.98 12.35
C ALA A 407 12.25 25.16 13.12
N ALA A 408 12.78 26.35 12.87
CA ALA A 408 12.12 27.58 13.25
C ALA A 408 10.79 27.58 12.50
N ASP A 409 9.71 27.81 13.24
CA ASP A 409 8.37 28.00 12.72
C ASP A 409 8.42 28.86 11.45
N ALA A 410 8.30 28.21 10.29
CA ALA A 410 8.10 28.89 9.02
C ALA A 410 6.59 29.17 8.91
N PRO A 411 6.14 30.44 8.92
CA PRO A 411 4.74 30.75 8.81
C PRO A 411 4.33 30.56 7.34
N PHE A 412 3.71 29.43 7.02
CA PHE A 412 3.00 29.24 5.77
C PHE A 412 1.48 29.29 6.01
N THR A 413 0.98 30.48 6.30
CA THR A 413 -0.29 30.92 5.70
C THR A 413 0.05 31.66 4.41
N PRO A 414 -0.30 31.14 3.22
CA PRO A 414 -0.31 31.99 2.04
C PRO A 414 -1.32 33.11 2.27
N ALA A 415 -0.88 34.35 2.03
CA ALA A 415 -1.77 35.51 2.01
C ALA A 415 -2.94 35.25 1.04
N ALA A 416 -4.13 35.71 1.44
CA ALA A 416 -5.38 35.58 0.72
C ALA A 416 -5.23 35.79 -0.80
N SER A 417 -5.84 34.90 -1.58
CA SER A 417 -5.96 35.04 -3.03
C SER A 417 -6.55 36.42 -3.39
N PRO A 418 -6.06 37.09 -4.45
CA PRO A 418 -6.66 38.34 -4.90
C PRO A 418 -8.13 38.11 -5.32
N PRO A 419 -9.03 39.08 -5.09
CA PRO A 419 -10.43 38.91 -5.44
C PRO A 419 -10.59 38.72 -6.96
N PRO A 420 -11.53 37.86 -7.40
CA PRO A 420 -11.72 37.56 -8.81
C PRO A 420 -12.16 38.80 -9.59
N HIS A 421 -11.56 39.00 -10.76
CA HIS A 421 -12.03 39.98 -11.74
C HIS A 421 -13.45 39.65 -12.19
N GLU A 422 -14.36 40.62 -12.07
CA GLU A 422 -15.73 40.54 -12.57
C GLU A 422 -15.75 40.30 -14.08
N ILE A 423 -16.28 39.15 -14.50
CA ILE A 423 -16.70 38.91 -15.88
C ILE A 423 -18.20 39.27 -15.95
N PRO A 424 -18.65 40.14 -16.85
CA PRO A 424 -20.04 40.55 -16.90
C PRO A 424 -20.95 39.40 -17.36
N TYR A 425 -21.99 39.13 -16.58
CA TYR A 425 -23.09 38.24 -16.95
C TYR A 425 -23.92 38.85 -18.10
N PRO A 426 -24.30 38.08 -19.13
CA PRO A 426 -25.43 38.43 -19.99
C PRO A 426 -26.75 38.16 -19.24
N ASN A 427 -27.62 39.17 -19.24
CA ASN A 427 -28.94 39.17 -18.60
C ASN A 427 -29.87 38.01 -19.01
N ASP A 428 -30.61 37.54 -17.99
CA ASP A 428 -31.94 36.96 -17.97
C ASP A 428 -32.60 36.53 -19.29
N ALA A 429 -32.84 35.23 -19.39
CA ALA A 429 -34.09 34.70 -19.96
C ALA A 429 -34.47 33.39 -19.23
N THR A 430 -35.40 33.53 -18.29
CA THR A 430 -36.37 32.55 -17.79
C THR A 430 -36.43 31.22 -18.55
N LEU A 431 -36.44 30.09 -17.83
CA LEU A 431 -37.37 28.98 -18.10
C LEU A 431 -37.52 28.03 -16.91
N ALA A 432 -38.74 27.53 -16.78
CA ALA A 432 -39.37 27.02 -15.58
C ALA A 432 -38.98 25.59 -15.20
N LEU A 433 -39.12 25.33 -13.89
CA LEU A 433 -39.25 24.02 -13.25
C LEU A 433 -40.20 23.09 -14.01
N ARG A 434 -39.71 21.89 -14.36
CA ARG A 434 -40.36 20.59 -14.13
C ARG A 434 -39.32 19.48 -14.01
#